data_AF-A0AB36FAC2-F1
#
_entry.id   AF-A0AB36FAC2-F1
#
_cell.length_a   1.000
_cell.length_b   1.000
_cell.length_c   1.000
_cell.angle_alpha   90.00
_cell.angle_beta   90.00
_cell.angle_gamma   90.00
#
_symmetry.space_group_name_H-M   'P 1'
#
loop_
_entity.id
_entity.type
_entity.pdbx_description
1 polymer ?
#
loop_
_entity_poly.entity_id
_entity_poly.type
_entity_poly.pdbx_seq_one_letter_code
_entity_poly.pdbx_strand_id
1 'polypeptide(L)'
;MSNKHHNLLGVPKHANQHRLSRLTMEVHTHELRILASEVESYTDELIAALEAAEKRIAELEARKVTLPERYEVEICPTQSPDGDWYSREDVLAALKTARISIKED
;
A
#
# COMPACT_ATOMS: atom_id res chain seq x y z
N MET A 1 -11.88 -44.51 -48.13
CA MET A 1 -11.81 -44.13 -46.70
C MET A 1 -10.39 -44.31 -46.12
N SER A 2 -9.32 -43.72 -46.69
CA SER A 2 -7.92 -44.12 -46.33
C SER A 2 -7.00 -43.01 -45.77
N ASN A 3 -7.39 -41.73 -45.78
CA ASN A 3 -6.47 -40.64 -45.39
C ASN A 3 -6.31 -40.42 -43.87
N LYS A 4 -7.22 -40.93 -43.03
CA LYS A 4 -7.14 -40.73 -41.57
C LYS A 4 -5.99 -41.52 -40.95
N HIS A 5 -5.77 -42.77 -41.36
CA HIS A 5 -4.69 -43.62 -40.81
C HIS A 5 -3.28 -43.13 -41.17
N HIS A 6 -3.08 -42.66 -42.42
CA HIS A 6 -1.79 -42.13 -42.87
C HIS A 6 -1.39 -40.85 -42.11
N ASN A 7 -2.37 -39.99 -41.80
CA ASN A 7 -2.17 -38.77 -41.03
C ASN A 7 -1.89 -39.01 -39.53
N LEU A 8 -2.24 -40.19 -39.01
CA LEU A 8 -2.12 -40.54 -37.59
C LEU A 8 -0.88 -41.37 -37.25
N LEU A 9 -0.23 -42.00 -38.25
CA LEU A 9 0.85 -42.99 -38.02
C LEU A 9 2.08 -42.84 -38.94
N GLY A 10 2.26 -41.70 -39.62
CA GLY A 10 3.42 -41.45 -40.51
C GLY A 10 4.04 -40.05 -40.39
N VAL A 11 4.82 -39.63 -41.40
CA VAL A 11 5.47 -38.30 -41.45
C VAL A 11 4.52 -37.12 -41.18
N PRO A 12 3.25 -37.11 -41.67
CA PRO A 12 2.30 -36.04 -41.35
C PRO A 12 1.96 -35.95 -39.86
N LYS A 13 1.98 -37.07 -39.13
CA LYS A 13 1.78 -37.11 -37.67
C LYS A 13 2.90 -36.34 -36.97
N HIS A 14 4.14 -36.59 -37.34
CA HIS A 14 5.29 -35.92 -36.73
C HIS A 14 5.28 -34.41 -37.03
N ALA A 15 4.91 -34.01 -38.25
CA ALA A 15 4.73 -32.61 -38.60
C ALA A 15 3.63 -31.94 -37.77
N ASN A 16 2.48 -32.61 -37.59
CA ASN A 16 1.39 -32.10 -36.75
C ASN A 16 1.79 -32.04 -35.26
N GLN A 17 2.54 -33.02 -34.76
CA GLN A 17 3.03 -33.03 -33.39
C GLN A 17 4.02 -31.89 -33.12
N HIS A 18 4.89 -31.57 -34.10
CA HIS A 18 5.76 -30.40 -34.03
C HIS A 18 4.97 -29.09 -34.03
N ARG A 19 3.95 -28.95 -34.91
CA ARG A 19 3.06 -27.79 -34.94
C ARG A 19 2.32 -27.59 -33.62
N LEU A 20 1.79 -28.67 -33.05
CA LEU A 20 1.13 -28.64 -31.75
C LEU A 20 2.11 -28.22 -30.64
N SER A 21 3.32 -28.79 -30.61
CA SER A 21 4.34 -28.40 -29.62
C SER A 21 4.70 -26.92 -29.72
N ARG A 22 4.82 -26.38 -30.94
CA ARG A 22 5.05 -24.96 -31.18
C ARG A 22 3.89 -24.08 -30.68
N LEU A 23 2.67 -24.42 -31.05
CA LEU A 23 1.47 -23.69 -30.62
C LEU A 23 1.34 -23.70 -29.09
N THR A 24 1.59 -24.84 -28.45
CA THR A 24 1.59 -24.95 -27.00
C THR A 24 2.61 -23.98 -26.39
N MET A 25 3.84 -23.95 -26.89
CA MET A 25 4.88 -23.05 -26.37
C MET A 25 4.56 -21.56 -26.58
N GLU A 26 3.99 -21.21 -27.74
CA GLU A 26 3.55 -19.83 -28.06
C GLU A 26 2.41 -19.38 -27.12
N VAL A 27 1.44 -20.25 -26.82
CA VAL A 27 0.36 -19.98 -25.86
C VAL A 27 0.91 -19.73 -24.45
N HIS A 28 1.79 -20.59 -23.95
CA HIS A 28 2.39 -20.40 -22.62
C HIS A 28 3.19 -19.09 -22.55
N THR A 29 3.89 -18.72 -23.62
CA THR A 29 4.62 -17.44 -23.70
C THR A 29 3.66 -16.25 -23.63
N HIS A 30 2.49 -16.36 -24.26
CA HIS A 30 1.47 -15.31 -24.25
C HIS A 30 0.82 -15.15 -22.88
N GLU A 31 0.42 -16.25 -22.24
CA GLU A 31 -0.14 -16.25 -20.88
C GLU A 31 0.84 -15.64 -19.88
N LEU A 32 2.12 -16.02 -19.95
CA LEU A 32 3.17 -15.42 -19.11
C LEU A 32 3.33 -13.91 -19.36
N ARG A 33 3.19 -13.44 -20.60
CA ARG A 33 3.26 -12.02 -20.92
C ARG A 33 2.08 -11.25 -20.33
N ILE A 34 0.87 -11.80 -20.40
CA ILE A 34 -0.32 -11.19 -19.81
C ILE A 34 -0.12 -11.10 -18.29
N LEU A 35 0.25 -12.20 -17.65
CA LEU A 35 0.52 -12.22 -16.21
C LEU A 35 1.61 -11.22 -15.80
N ALA A 36 2.70 -11.13 -16.56
CA ALA A 36 3.75 -10.15 -16.31
C ALA A 36 3.23 -8.70 -16.40
N SER A 37 2.38 -8.40 -17.38
CA SER A 37 1.75 -7.09 -17.53
C SER A 37 0.79 -6.77 -16.37
N GLU A 38 0.03 -7.74 -15.88
CA GLU A 38 -0.85 -7.56 -14.72
C GLU A 38 -0.03 -7.31 -13.44
N VAL A 39 1.05 -8.06 -13.24
CA VAL A 39 1.97 -7.88 -12.11
C VAL A 39 2.65 -6.51 -12.17
N GLU A 40 3.07 -6.05 -13.34
CA GLU A 40 3.66 -4.73 -13.54
C GLU A 40 2.64 -3.63 -13.17
N SER A 41 1.42 -3.70 -13.70
CA SER A 41 0.35 -2.75 -13.37
C SER A 41 0.04 -2.73 -11.87
N TYR A 42 -0.06 -3.89 -11.23
CA TYR A 42 -0.32 -3.97 -9.79
C TYR A 42 0.86 -3.40 -8.96
N THR A 43 2.09 -3.61 -9.43
CA THR A 43 3.28 -3.06 -8.78
C THR A 43 3.29 -1.53 -8.88
N ASP A 44 2.92 -0.95 -10.03
CA ASP A 44 2.80 0.49 -10.21
C ASP A 44 1.74 1.09 -9.26
N GLU A 45 0.59 0.43 -9.10
CA GLU A 45 -0.45 0.85 -8.16
C GLU A 45 0.05 0.84 -6.70
N LEU A 46 0.81 -0.19 -6.31
CA LEU A 46 1.40 -0.28 -4.98
C LEU A 46 2.44 0.81 -4.74
N ILE A 47 3.28 1.12 -5.74
CA ILE A 47 4.26 2.21 -5.65
C ILE A 47 3.54 3.55 -5.47
N ALA A 48 2.52 3.84 -6.28
CA ALA A 48 1.76 5.08 -6.18
C ALA A 48 1.07 5.22 -4.81
N ALA A 49 0.50 4.13 -4.29
CA ALA A 49 -0.10 4.11 -2.96
C ALA A 49 0.93 4.36 -1.85
N LEU A 50 2.13 3.79 -1.97
CA LEU A 50 3.23 4.00 -1.03
C LEU A 50 3.68 5.47 -1.02
N GLU A 51 3.94 6.05 -2.19
CA GLU A 51 4.34 7.46 -2.31
C GLU A 51 3.28 8.41 -1.72
N ALA A 52 2.00 8.13 -1.95
CA ALA A 52 0.90 8.90 -1.38
C ALA A 52 0.85 8.78 0.15
N ALA A 53 1.07 7.59 0.69
CA ALA A 53 1.11 7.35 2.13
C ALA A 53 2.31 8.05 2.79
N GLU A 54 3.50 7.95 2.20
CA GLU A 54 4.72 8.62 2.67
C GLU A 54 4.53 10.14 2.67
N LYS A 55 3.97 10.70 1.60
CA LYS A 55 3.64 12.13 1.53
C LYS A 55 2.67 12.54 2.65
N ARG A 56 1.66 11.72 2.93
CA ARG A 56 0.68 11.99 3.99
C ARG A 56 1.32 11.91 5.39
N ILE A 57 2.21 10.95 5.61
CA ILE A 57 2.97 10.84 6.85
C ILE A 57 3.83 12.10 7.05
N ALA A 58 4.60 12.50 6.04
CA ALA A 58 5.44 13.69 6.10
C ALA A 58 4.63 14.97 6.40
N GLU A 59 3.45 15.12 5.80
CA GLU A 59 2.53 16.23 6.08
C GLU A 59 2.07 16.24 7.55
N LEU A 60 1.70 15.07 8.08
CA LEU A 60 1.23 14.92 9.46
C LEU A 60 2.36 15.13 10.48
N GLU A 61 3.56 14.62 10.19
CA GLU A 61 4.74 14.82 11.04
C GLU A 61 5.20 16.29 11.07
N ALA A 62 5.04 17.01 9.96
CA ALA A 62 5.33 18.44 9.89
C ALA A 62 4.28 19.31 10.58
N ARG A 63 3.07 18.79 10.82
CA ARG A 63 1.97 19.55 11.43
C ARG A 63 2.28 19.84 12.89
N LYS A 64 2.18 21.11 13.27
CA LYS A 64 2.35 21.57 14.65
C LYS A 64 1.03 22.05 15.23
N VAL A 65 0.77 21.73 16.49
CA VAL A 65 -0.38 22.25 17.25
C VAL A 65 0.05 23.46 18.08
N THR A 66 -0.81 24.48 18.15
CA THR A 66 -0.62 25.59 19.10
C THR A 66 -1.42 25.26 20.34
N LEU A 67 -0.77 25.26 21.50
CA LEU A 67 -1.46 25.13 22.77
C LEU A 67 -1.92 26.51 23.24
N PRO A 68 -3.09 26.62 23.89
CA PRO A 68 -3.52 27.87 24.51
C PRO A 68 -2.52 28.34 25.58
N GLU A 69 -2.35 29.65 25.71
CA GLU A 69 -1.63 30.25 26.83
C GLU A 69 -2.26 29.81 28.16
N ARG A 70 -1.42 29.38 29.11
CA ARG A 70 -1.89 28.97 30.44
C ARG A 70 -1.57 30.09 31.44
N TYR A 71 -2.62 30.70 32.00
CA TYR A 71 -2.47 31.61 33.14
C TYR A 71 -2.37 30.79 34.43
N GLU A 72 -1.46 31.17 35.32
CA GLU A 72 -1.45 30.65 36.68
C GLU A 72 -2.69 31.17 37.42
N VAL A 73 -3.64 30.29 37.70
CA VAL A 73 -4.84 30.65 38.45
C VAL A 73 -4.53 30.43 39.93
N GLU A 74 -4.30 31.53 40.68
CA GLU A 74 -4.07 31.47 42.13
C GLU A 74 -5.32 31.02 42.91
N ILE A 75 -6.54 31.22 42.38
CA ILE A 75 -7.80 30.86 43.05
C ILE A 75 -8.83 30.37 42.02
N CYS A 76 -9.25 29.10 42.12
CA CYS A 76 -10.36 28.55 41.31
C CYS A 76 -11.70 28.82 42.01
N PRO A 77 -12.65 29.58 41.41
CA PRO A 77 -13.92 29.90 42.08
C PRO A 77 -15.06 28.91 41.79
N THR A 78 -14.84 27.79 41.09
CA THR A 78 -15.91 26.82 40.76
C THR A 78 -15.50 25.37 40.97
N GLN A 79 -16.48 24.54 41.32
CA GLN A 79 -16.30 23.09 41.50
C GLN A 79 -15.70 22.48 40.23
N SER A 80 -14.73 21.59 40.44
CA SER A 80 -14.00 20.92 39.36
C SER A 80 -15.01 20.35 38.35
N PRO A 81 -14.86 20.62 37.04
CA PRO A 81 -15.56 19.84 36.05
C PRO A 81 -15.24 18.35 36.27
N ASP A 82 -16.19 17.46 36.00
CA ASP A 82 -15.95 16.01 36.07
C ASP A 82 -14.75 15.66 35.18
N GLY A 83 -13.60 15.35 35.80
CA GLY A 83 -12.35 15.06 35.13
C GLY A 83 -11.11 15.26 35.99
N ASP A 84 -10.03 14.57 35.63
CA ASP A 84 -8.72 14.72 36.27
C ASP A 84 -7.98 15.96 35.75
N TRP A 85 -7.31 16.66 36.66
CA TRP A 85 -6.39 17.74 36.30
C TRP A 85 -5.05 17.15 35.88
N TYR A 86 -4.70 17.28 34.61
CA TYR A 86 -3.36 16.93 34.14
C TYR A 86 -2.39 18.08 34.37
N SER A 87 -1.21 17.77 34.91
CA SER A 87 -0.12 18.75 34.95
C SER A 87 0.32 19.12 33.53
N ARG A 88 0.96 20.28 33.37
CA ARG A 88 1.50 20.70 32.08
C ARG A 88 2.49 19.66 31.55
N GLU A 89 3.33 19.15 32.43
CA GLU A 89 4.37 18.18 32.14
C GLU A 89 3.75 16.87 31.64
N ASP A 90 2.65 16.42 32.24
CA ASP A 90 1.93 15.22 31.81
C ASP A 90 1.30 15.40 30.43
N VAL A 91 0.67 16.56 30.17
CA VAL A 91 0.10 16.87 28.85
C VAL A 91 1.20 16.93 27.78
N LEU A 92 2.32 17.58 28.08
CA LEU A 92 3.46 17.65 27.15
C LEU A 92 4.09 16.27 26.91
N ALA A 93 4.19 15.44 27.95
CA ALA A 93 4.67 14.07 27.83
C ALA A 93 3.73 13.21 26.98
N ALA A 94 2.42 13.33 27.17
CA ALA A 94 1.42 12.65 26.36
C ALA A 94 1.49 13.07 24.89
N LEU A 95 1.62 14.38 24.61
CA LEU A 95 1.76 14.91 23.24
C LEU A 95 3.05 14.41 22.57
N LYS A 96 4.18 14.41 23.27
CA LYS A 96 5.44 13.83 22.77
C LYS A 96 5.32 12.33 22.50
N THR A 97 4.67 11.58 23.40
CA THR A 97 4.42 10.14 23.21
C THR A 97 3.57 9.88 21.96
N ALA A 98 2.60 10.75 21.69
CA ALA A 98 1.79 10.72 20.48
C ALA A 98 2.50 11.28 19.22
N ARG A 99 3.78 11.66 19.32
CA ARG A 99 4.57 12.29 18.24
C ARG A 99 3.95 13.59 17.70
N ILE A 100 3.23 14.31 18.53
CA ILE A 100 2.63 15.60 18.18
C ILE A 100 3.64 16.71 18.45
N SER A 101 4.00 17.45 17.41
CA SER A 101 4.85 18.64 17.53
C SER A 101 4.02 19.85 17.98
N ILE A 102 4.56 20.64 18.90
CA ILE A 102 3.92 21.86 19.41
C ILE A 102 4.62 23.07 18.79
N LYS A 103 3.89 24.13 18.44
CA LYS A 103 4.51 25.41 18.09
C LYS A 103 5.05 26.04 19.36
N GLU A 104 6.35 26.27 19.40
CA GLU A 104 6.97 27.13 20.41
C GLU A 104 6.68 28.59 20.01
N ASP A 105 6.27 29.41 20.98
CA ASP A 105 6.01 30.85 20.81
C ASP A 105 7.30 31.65 20.66
#